data_AF-A0AAX2EXZ0-F1
#
_entry.id   AF-A0AAX2EXZ0-F1
#
_cell.length_a   1.000
_cell.length_b   1.000
_cell.length_c   1.000
_cell.angle_alpha   90.00
_cell.angle_beta   90.00
_cell.angle_gamma   90.00
#
_symmetry.space_group_name_H-M   'P 1'
#
loop_
_entity.id
_entity.type
_entity.pdbx_description
1 polymer ?
#
loop_
_entity_poly.entity_id
_entity_poly.type
_entity_poly.pdbx_seq_one_letter_code
_entity_poly.pdbx_strand_id
1 'polypeptide(L)'
;MQHYRGSADDGILDIHLKIADWVDPDSLHAVIICKYDFRRNEFAICMLENFIAHEDTVLTGNVLVIALIYSTTFCDMVGLEEVYLQDPIVAAQPHYRAYGFAHVANAHNRMSAEVVDILETIRRKMNGIVAGEE
;
A
#
# COMPACT_ATOMS: atom_id res chain seq x y z
N MET A 1 -18.18 -1.07 -2.39
CA MET A 1 -17.80 -0.26 -1.20
C MET A 1 -18.38 -0.76 0.14
N GLN A 2 -18.99 -1.95 0.26
CA GLN A 2 -19.50 -2.44 1.56
C GLN A 2 -18.56 -3.42 2.29
N HIS A 3 -17.42 -3.81 1.71
CA HIS A 3 -16.54 -4.86 2.26
C HIS A 3 -15.59 -4.40 3.38
N TYR A 4 -15.38 -3.09 3.56
CA TYR A 4 -14.51 -2.53 4.60
C TYR A 4 -15.28 -1.60 5.54
N ARG A 5 -16.48 -2.02 5.98
CA ARG A 5 -17.20 -1.38 7.08
C ARG A 5 -16.62 -1.89 8.40
N GLY A 6 -15.88 -1.02 9.09
CA GLY A 6 -15.34 -1.27 10.43
C GLY A 6 -14.58 -0.04 10.93
N SER A 7 -14.22 -0.04 12.20
CA SER A 7 -13.44 1.02 12.84
C SER A 7 -12.03 0.52 13.17
N ALA A 8 -11.21 1.36 13.82
CA ALA A 8 -9.93 0.93 14.38
C ALA A 8 -10.08 -0.30 15.30
N ASP A 9 -11.23 -0.44 15.98
CA ASP A 9 -11.52 -1.60 16.84
C ASP A 9 -11.65 -2.92 16.06
N ASP A 10 -11.92 -2.84 14.75
CA ASP A 10 -11.96 -3.99 13.83
C ASP A 10 -10.60 -4.25 13.14
N GLY A 11 -9.56 -3.52 13.56
CA GLY A 11 -8.22 -3.55 12.98
C GLY A 11 -8.12 -2.82 11.64
N ILE A 12 -9.15 -2.05 11.25
CA ILE A 12 -9.12 -1.24 10.02
C ILE A 12 -8.32 0.04 10.27
N LEU A 13 -7.41 0.33 9.36
CA LEU A 13 -6.56 1.51 9.39
C LEU A 13 -6.79 2.31 8.10
N ASP A 14 -7.31 3.53 8.22
CA ASP A 14 -7.57 4.45 7.12
C ASP A 14 -6.50 5.55 7.06
N ILE A 15 -5.73 5.56 5.99
CA ILE A 15 -4.68 6.55 5.77
C ILE A 15 -5.17 7.54 4.73
N HIS A 16 -5.51 8.74 5.18
CA HIS A 16 -5.88 9.85 4.32
C HIS A 16 -4.63 10.61 3.87
N LEU A 17 -4.44 10.72 2.56
CA LEU A 17 -3.37 11.49 1.96
C LEU A 17 -3.94 12.80 1.40
N LYS A 18 -3.27 13.90 1.75
CA LYS A 18 -3.62 15.27 1.35
C LYS A 18 -2.37 15.98 0.85
N ILE A 19 -2.57 16.94 -0.06
CA ILE A 19 -1.54 17.82 -0.60
C ILE A 19 -1.90 19.21 -0.06
N ALA A 20 -1.05 19.76 0.80
CA ALA A 20 -1.36 20.99 1.53
C ALA A 20 -1.56 22.21 0.62
N ASP A 21 -0.82 22.28 -0.49
CA ASP A 21 -0.85 23.40 -1.44
C ASP A 21 -1.78 23.15 -2.64
N TRP A 22 -2.72 22.21 -2.51
CA TRP A 22 -3.70 21.93 -3.56
C TRP A 22 -4.83 22.95 -3.59
N VAL A 23 -5.55 23.02 -4.71
CA VAL A 23 -6.69 23.94 -4.91
C VAL A 23 -7.76 23.75 -3.83
N ASP A 24 -7.96 22.52 -3.37
CA ASP A 24 -8.85 22.18 -2.24
C ASP A 24 -8.10 21.31 -1.21
N PRO A 25 -7.35 21.92 -0.27
CA PRO A 25 -6.48 21.19 0.65
C PRO A 25 -7.25 20.42 1.73
N ASP A 26 -8.52 20.76 1.95
CA ASP A 26 -9.38 20.07 2.91
C ASP A 26 -10.01 18.80 2.33
N SER A 27 -10.00 18.65 1.00
CA SER A 27 -10.50 17.46 0.32
C SER A 27 -9.62 16.22 0.55
N LEU A 28 -10.21 15.05 0.32
CA LEU A 28 -9.51 13.77 0.35
C LEU A 28 -8.91 13.49 -1.03
N HIS A 29 -7.58 13.50 -1.15
CA HIS A 29 -6.90 13.33 -2.45
C HIS A 29 -6.62 11.86 -2.76
N ALA A 30 -6.18 11.09 -1.76
CA ALA A 30 -6.03 9.66 -1.88
C ALA A 30 -6.30 8.98 -0.54
N VAL A 31 -6.69 7.71 -0.59
CA VAL A 31 -6.92 6.88 0.60
C VAL A 31 -6.28 5.51 0.43
N ILE A 32 -5.69 5.03 1.51
CA ILE A 32 -5.21 3.67 1.66
C ILE A 32 -6.00 3.05 2.80
N ILE A 33 -6.64 1.91 2.56
CA ILE A 33 -7.29 1.12 3.60
C ILE A 33 -6.44 -0.10 3.85
N CYS A 34 -6.06 -0.31 5.09
CA CYS A 34 -5.37 -1.50 5.56
C CYS A 34 -6.20 -2.21 6.64
N LYS A 35 -5.90 -3.48 6.87
CA LYS A 35 -6.49 -4.26 7.95
C LYS A 35 -5.41 -5.09 8.64
N TYR A 36 -5.31 -4.95 9.96
CA TYR A 36 -4.61 -5.90 10.82
C TYR A 36 -5.61 -6.88 11.43
N ASP A 37 -5.51 -8.16 11.08
CA ASP A 37 -6.29 -9.22 11.68
C ASP A 37 -5.48 -9.91 12.78
N PHE A 38 -5.70 -9.49 14.04
CA PHE A 38 -4.99 -10.06 15.19
C PHE A 38 -5.19 -11.58 15.34
N ARG A 39 -6.35 -12.12 14.93
CA ARG A 39 -6.62 -13.56 15.07
C ARG A 39 -5.79 -14.39 14.10
N ARG A 40 -5.56 -13.86 12.91
CA ARG A 40 -4.71 -14.49 11.88
C ARG A 40 -3.25 -14.07 11.99
N ASN A 41 -2.97 -13.02 12.76
CA ASN A 41 -1.69 -12.34 12.80
C ASN A 41 -1.23 -11.92 11.39
N GLU A 42 -2.13 -11.25 10.66
CA GLU A 42 -1.90 -10.85 9.27
C GLU A 42 -2.18 -9.35 9.08
N PHE A 43 -1.35 -8.68 8.29
CA PHE A 43 -1.59 -7.30 7.85
C PHE A 43 -1.84 -7.28 6.33
N ALA A 44 -2.94 -6.66 5.93
CA ALA A 44 -3.35 -6.58 4.53
C ALA A 44 -3.61 -5.13 4.09
N ILE A 45 -3.08 -4.77 2.93
CA ILE A 45 -3.53 -3.62 2.16
C ILE A 45 -4.82 -4.05 1.44
N CYS A 46 -5.90 -3.35 1.75
CA CYS A 46 -7.25 -3.69 1.35
C CYS A 46 -7.76 -2.86 0.17
N MET A 47 -7.32 -1.59 0.07
CA MET A 47 -7.70 -0.69 -0.99
C MET A 47 -6.67 0.43 -1.14
N LEU A 48 -6.44 0.85 -2.38
CA LEU A 48 -5.63 1.99 -2.76
C LEU A 48 -6.43 2.81 -3.76
N GLU A 49 -6.70 4.07 -3.46
CA GLU A 49 -7.47 4.95 -4.34
C GLU A 49 -6.82 6.34 -4.41
N ASN A 50 -6.70 6.88 -5.61
CA ASN A 50 -6.19 8.24 -5.86
C ASN A 50 -7.23 9.03 -6.65
N PHE A 51 -7.99 9.87 -5.94
CA PHE A 51 -9.12 10.62 -6.50
C PHE A 51 -8.68 11.69 -7.50
N ILE A 52 -7.43 12.13 -7.42
CA ILE A 52 -6.83 13.12 -8.32
C ILE A 52 -5.81 12.50 -9.29
N ALA A 53 -5.91 11.20 -9.57
CA ALA A 53 -5.01 10.50 -10.48
C ALA A 53 -5.01 11.02 -11.94
N HIS A 54 -5.99 11.85 -12.30
CA HIS A 54 -6.07 12.52 -13.59
C HIS A 54 -5.18 13.77 -13.68
N GLU A 55 -4.64 14.21 -12.54
CA GLU A 55 -3.71 15.33 -12.44
C GLU A 55 -2.31 14.81 -12.12
N ASP A 56 -1.30 15.48 -12.67
CA ASP A 56 0.09 15.16 -12.35
C ASP A 56 0.47 15.81 -11.01
N THR A 57 0.57 15.00 -9.97
CA THR A 57 0.81 15.45 -8.60
C THR A 57 1.86 14.60 -7.91
N VAL A 58 2.31 15.01 -6.73
CA VAL A 58 3.24 14.22 -5.90
C VAL A 58 2.67 12.85 -5.49
N LEU A 59 1.36 12.61 -5.62
CA LEU A 59 0.75 11.31 -5.35
C LEU A 59 0.78 10.38 -6.57
N THR A 60 0.96 10.92 -7.78
CA THR A 60 1.00 10.14 -9.03
C THR A 60 2.17 9.16 -9.00
N GLY A 61 1.86 7.86 -9.10
CA GLY A 61 2.83 6.77 -8.98
C GLY A 61 3.35 6.48 -7.57
N ASN A 62 3.04 7.34 -6.58
CA ASN A 62 3.61 7.26 -5.23
C ASN A 62 2.66 6.64 -4.19
N VAL A 63 1.35 6.61 -4.41
CA VAL A 63 0.37 6.04 -3.44
C VAL A 63 0.72 4.60 -3.04
N LEU A 64 1.13 3.77 -4.00
CA LEU A 64 1.56 2.39 -3.71
C LEU A 64 2.82 2.37 -2.83
N VAL A 65 3.82 3.20 -3.13
CA VAL A 65 5.06 3.26 -2.34
C VAL A 65 4.76 3.72 -0.91
N ILE A 66 3.92 4.73 -0.75
CA ILE A 66 3.46 5.21 0.57
C ILE A 66 2.78 4.07 1.34
N ALA A 67 1.88 3.32 0.70
CA ALA A 67 1.22 2.17 1.31
C ALA A 67 2.22 1.09 1.74
N LEU A 68 3.22 0.79 0.91
CA LEU A 68 4.24 -0.21 1.22
C LEU A 68 5.15 0.24 2.38
N ILE A 69 5.56 1.51 2.43
CA ILE A 69 6.34 2.06 3.54
C ILE A 69 5.55 1.96 4.84
N TYR A 70 4.28 2.38 4.83
CA TYR A 70 3.42 2.25 6.00
C TYR A 70 3.28 0.79 6.43
N SER A 71 2.98 -0.11 5.48
CA SER A 71 2.74 -1.53 5.76
C SER A 71 3.96 -2.21 6.36
N THR A 72 5.13 -1.98 5.78
CA THR A 72 6.40 -2.55 6.27
C THR A 72 6.79 -1.99 7.64
N THR A 73 6.55 -0.70 7.88
CA THR A 73 6.76 -0.07 9.21
C THR A 73 5.82 -0.68 10.25
N PHE A 74 4.53 -0.84 9.92
CA PHE A 74 3.56 -1.47 10.82
C PHE A 74 3.96 -2.92 11.11
N CYS A 75 4.27 -3.70 10.07
CA CYS A 75 4.67 -5.09 10.23
C CYS A 75 5.91 -5.24 11.13
N ASP A 76 6.93 -4.39 10.95
CA ASP A 76 8.12 -4.36 11.83
C ASP A 76 7.74 -4.10 13.29
N MET A 77 6.87 -3.12 13.56
CA MET A 77 6.41 -2.79 14.91
C MET A 77 5.70 -3.95 15.63
N VAL A 78 5.00 -4.81 14.90
CA VAL A 78 4.23 -5.93 15.46
C VAL A 78 4.86 -7.31 15.22
N GLY A 79 6.06 -7.36 14.62
CA GLY A 79 6.78 -8.61 14.35
C GLY A 79 6.15 -9.49 13.26
N LEU A 80 5.56 -8.87 12.24
CA LEU A 80 5.06 -9.57 11.05
C LEU A 80 6.10 -9.55 9.94
N GLU A 81 6.23 -10.67 9.23
CA GLU A 81 7.23 -10.85 8.17
C GLU A 81 6.65 -10.66 6.77
N GLU A 82 5.32 -10.67 6.63
CA GLU A 82 4.64 -10.56 5.33
C GLU A 82 3.61 -9.44 5.31
N VAL A 83 3.46 -8.82 4.13
CA VAL A 83 2.37 -7.91 3.80
C VAL A 83 1.48 -8.57 2.77
N TYR A 84 0.16 -8.51 3.00
CA TYR A 84 -0.83 -9.03 2.08
C TYR A 84 -1.49 -7.93 1.25
N LEU A 85 -1.93 -8.25 0.05
CA LEU A 85 -2.80 -7.47 -0.81
C LEU A 85 -4.11 -8.22 -1.00
N GLN A 86 -5.22 -7.55 -0.73
CA GLN A 86 -6.57 -8.10 -0.88
C GLN A 86 -7.19 -7.64 -2.20
N ASP A 87 -7.77 -8.58 -2.95
CA ASP A 87 -8.45 -8.38 -4.22
C ASP A 87 -7.68 -7.49 -5.23
N PRO A 88 -6.39 -7.78 -5.52
CA PRO A 88 -5.59 -6.94 -6.41
C PRO A 88 -6.15 -6.93 -7.83
N ILE A 89 -6.45 -5.74 -8.36
CA ILE A 89 -6.94 -5.60 -9.73
C ILE A 89 -5.90 -6.15 -10.72
N VAL A 90 -6.37 -6.91 -11.72
CA VAL A 90 -5.50 -7.66 -12.65
C VAL A 90 -4.49 -6.74 -13.35
N ALA A 91 -4.93 -5.55 -13.76
CA ALA A 91 -4.07 -4.57 -14.43
C ALA A 91 -2.92 -4.05 -13.55
N ALA A 92 -3.09 -4.04 -12.22
CA ALA A 92 -2.06 -3.57 -11.29
C ALA A 92 -1.11 -4.68 -10.81
N GLN A 93 -1.45 -5.95 -11.01
CA GLN A 93 -0.62 -7.08 -10.56
C GLN A 93 0.85 -7.02 -11.00
N PRO A 94 1.19 -6.60 -12.24
CA PRO A 94 2.60 -6.47 -12.63
C PRO A 94 3.37 -5.47 -11.75
N HIS A 95 2.72 -4.39 -11.31
CA HIS A 95 3.34 -3.41 -10.41
C HIS A 95 3.57 -3.99 -9.02
N TYR A 96 2.64 -4.80 -8.50
CA TYR A 96 2.82 -5.49 -7.22
C TYR A 96 3.94 -6.53 -7.29
N ARG A 97 3.99 -7.33 -8.37
CA ARG A 97 5.07 -8.31 -8.58
C ARG A 97 6.46 -7.68 -8.59
N ALA A 98 6.58 -6.43 -9.05
CA ALA A 98 7.83 -5.69 -9.01
C ALA A 98 8.36 -5.45 -7.58
N TYR A 99 7.51 -5.55 -6.56
CA TYR A 99 7.88 -5.47 -5.13
C TYR A 99 7.91 -6.84 -4.44
N GLY A 100 7.95 -7.94 -5.20
CA GLY A 100 8.01 -9.29 -4.65
C GLY A 100 6.66 -9.97 -4.41
N PHE A 101 5.54 -9.29 -4.68
CA PHE A 101 4.22 -9.89 -4.43
C PHE A 101 3.93 -11.08 -5.35
N ALA A 102 3.54 -12.20 -4.76
CA ALA A 102 3.09 -13.41 -5.45
C ALA A 102 1.70 -13.82 -4.96
N HIS A 103 0.98 -14.63 -5.74
CA HIS A 103 -0.33 -15.14 -5.31
C HIS A 103 -0.20 -16.09 -4.14
N VAL A 104 -1.07 -15.92 -3.14
CA VAL A 104 -1.14 -16.82 -1.99
C VAL A 104 -1.77 -18.14 -2.43
N ALA A 105 -1.13 -19.27 -2.11
CA ALA A 105 -1.64 -20.59 -2.44
C ALA A 105 -3.04 -20.78 -1.82
N ASN A 106 -3.99 -21.30 -2.61
CA ASN A 106 -5.39 -21.50 -2.23
C ASN A 106 -6.20 -20.23 -1.87
N ALA A 107 -5.65 -19.03 -2.08
CA ALA A 107 -6.34 -17.75 -1.92
C ALA A 107 -6.08 -16.84 -3.14
N HIS A 108 -6.69 -17.18 -4.27
CA HIS A 108 -6.47 -16.53 -5.57
C HIS A 108 -6.75 -15.03 -5.59
N ASN A 109 -7.56 -14.55 -4.64
CA ASN A 109 -7.86 -13.13 -4.47
C ASN A 109 -6.87 -12.41 -3.55
N ARG A 110 -5.74 -13.05 -3.20
CA ARG A 110 -4.69 -12.45 -2.38
C ARG A 110 -3.35 -12.56 -3.07
N MET A 111 -2.51 -11.57 -2.80
CA MET A 111 -1.07 -11.64 -3.03
C MET A 111 -0.34 -11.34 -1.72
N SER A 112 0.86 -11.88 -1.52
CA SER A 112 1.73 -11.53 -0.39
C SER A 112 3.16 -11.33 -0.85
N ALA A 113 3.91 -10.56 -0.07
CA ALA A 113 5.36 -10.40 -0.20
C ALA A 113 5.98 -10.31 1.19
N GLU A 114 7.22 -10.76 1.32
CA GLU A 114 8.01 -10.57 2.52
C GLU A 114 8.38 -9.09 2.70
N VAL A 115 8.38 -8.63 3.94
CA VAL A 115 8.72 -7.25 4.31
C VAL A 115 10.12 -6.88 3.83
N VAL A 116 11.07 -7.82 3.91
CA VAL A 116 12.46 -7.62 3.45
C VAL A 116 12.50 -7.34 1.95
N ASP A 117 11.82 -8.14 1.14
CA ASP A 117 11.81 -7.98 -0.33
C ASP A 117 11.21 -6.63 -0.76
N ILE A 118 10.13 -6.21 -0.09
CA ILE A 118 9.49 -4.91 -0.32
C ILE A 118 10.49 -3.79 -0.02
N LEU A 119 11.12 -3.81 1.16
CA LEU A 119 12.07 -2.78 1.59
C LEU A 119 13.30 -2.72 0.68
N GLU A 120 13.87 -3.85 0.29
CA GLU A 120 14.99 -3.91 -0.65
C GLU A 120 14.62 -3.33 -2.01
N THR A 121 13.42 -3.60 -2.50
CA THR A 121 12.93 -3.03 -3.76
C THR A 121 12.76 -1.52 -3.67
N ILE A 122 12.16 -1.01 -2.58
CA ILE A 122 12.01 0.44 -2.36
C ILE A 122 13.38 1.12 -2.32
N ARG A 123 14.34 0.57 -1.56
CA ARG A 123 15.71 1.08 -1.49
C ARG A 123 16.38 1.13 -2.86
N ARG A 124 16.26 0.06 -3.66
CA ARG A 124 16.81 0.02 -5.03
C ARG A 124 16.21 1.09 -5.92
N LYS A 125 14.89 1.31 -5.85
CA LYS A 125 14.21 2.37 -6.61
C LYS A 125 14.66 3.76 -6.18
N MET A 126 14.77 4.01 -4.88
CA MET A 126 15.26 5.30 -4.37
C MET A 126 16.71 5.57 -4.81
N ASN A 127 17.59 4.58 -4.71
CA ASN A 127 18.99 4.75 -5.14
C ASN A 127 19.14 4.92 -6.66
N GLY A 128 18.27 4.28 -7.45
CA GLY A 128 18.22 4.48 -8.90
C GLY A 128 17.72 5.86 -9.32
N ILE A 129 16.87 6.50 -8.51
CA ILE A 129 16.44 7.89 -8.71
C ILE A 129 17.62 8.85 -8.43
N VAL A 130 18.37 8.61 -7.35
CA VAL A 130 19.54 9.43 -6.98
C VAL A 130 20.67 9.35 -8.03
N ALA A 131 20.82 8.20 -8.70
CA ALA A 131 21.83 8.03 -9.76
C ALA A 131 21.42 8.62 -11.13
N GLY A 132 20.19 9.15 -11.26
CA GLY A 132 19.66 9.71 -12.51
C GLY A 132 19.67 11.24 -12.58
N GLU A 133 20.25 11.92 -11.59
CA GLU A 133 20.37 13.38 -11.51
C GLU A 133 21.83 13.90 -11.67
N GLU A 134 22.66 13.21 -12.47
CA GLU A 134 23.98 13.72 -12.92
C GLU A 134 24.01 14.02 -14.43
#